data_AF-A0A9P0QAH6-F1
#
_entry.id   AF-A0A9P0QAH6-F1
#
_cell.length_a   1.000
_cell.length_b   1.000
_cell.length_c   1.000
_cell.angle_alpha   90.00
_cell.angle_beta   90.00
_cell.angle_gamma   90.00
#
_symmetry.space_group_name_H-M   'P 1'
#
loop_
_entity.id
_entity.type
_entity.pdbx_description
1 polymer ?
#
loop_
_entity_poly.entity_id
_entity_poly.type
_entity_poly.pdbx_seq_one_letter_code
_entity_poly.pdbx_strand_id
1 'polypeptide(L)'
;MALIYTNENNPATLKLLIAKNVSKAPVNLKIVHVNDRSIPQPRRLPCVEEEENLTLFLPNSAVCYFNPVKENTSEVLDWLEWEAKNLSPCLAYLCGSSVKNPSFKKTLQTYLTKLECSLKDKVYLIGNTFSNADIVIWSTLYPLYLNEALRKEYLLLPNIIKWIEHCETIPQFKEAVAFFKIDGKTAYAALAAGAKYLPIPDLTSSEGTSEESGSPQHTVEVVSEEELKSAKAAWSKDVTKLPKLKQRNGKVLPVSKEKNIFITSALPYVNNVPHLGNIIGCVLSADVFARFCRLCNYNTLYLCGTDEYGTATETKALEEKLTCREICDKYFKIHNEIYQWFNISFDHFGRTSNPEQSE
;
A
#
# COMPACT_ATOMS: atom_id res chain seq x y z
N MET A 1 7.72 -26.08 11.37
CA MET A 1 8.99 -25.36 11.66
C MET A 1 9.18 -24.38 10.54
N ALA A 2 9.13 -23.08 10.84
CA ALA A 2 9.19 -22.05 9.80
C ALA A 2 10.61 -21.95 9.21
N LEU A 3 10.71 -21.64 7.92
CA LEU A 3 11.97 -21.42 7.23
C LEU A 3 12.10 -19.94 6.87
N ILE A 4 13.16 -19.30 7.36
CA ILE A 4 13.49 -17.90 7.04
C ILE A 4 14.52 -17.90 5.92
N TYR A 5 14.14 -17.36 4.76
CA TYR A 5 15.07 -17.03 3.70
C TYR A 5 15.60 -15.61 3.94
N THR A 6 16.91 -15.44 3.94
CA THR A 6 17.53 -14.12 4.08
C THR A 6 18.85 -14.05 3.31
N ASN A 7 19.41 -12.85 3.18
CA ASN A 7 20.78 -12.62 2.73
C ASN A 7 21.69 -12.27 3.92
N GLU A 8 22.99 -12.48 3.75
CA GLU A 8 23.98 -12.14 4.77
C GLU A 8 23.87 -10.68 5.21
N ASN A 9 24.10 -10.42 6.50
CA ASN A 9 24.06 -9.09 7.11
C ASN A 9 22.73 -8.34 7.03
N ASN A 10 21.62 -8.96 6.60
CA ASN A 10 20.34 -8.24 6.50
C ASN A 10 19.73 -7.98 7.91
N PRO A 11 19.63 -6.72 8.36
CA PRO A 11 19.16 -6.39 9.71
C PRO A 11 17.69 -6.71 9.94
N ALA A 12 16.86 -6.77 8.88
CA ALA A 12 15.47 -7.19 9.03
C ALA A 12 15.35 -8.66 9.48
N THR A 13 16.39 -9.47 9.32
CA THR A 13 16.47 -10.83 9.87
C THR A 13 16.44 -10.83 11.38
N LEU A 14 17.08 -9.86 12.03
CA LEU A 14 17.08 -9.75 13.50
C LEU A 14 15.67 -9.55 14.03
N LYS A 15 14.81 -8.81 13.32
CA LYS A 15 13.39 -8.64 13.69
C LYS A 15 12.71 -10.00 13.88
N LEU A 16 12.90 -10.89 12.90
CA LEU A 16 12.30 -12.22 12.88
C LEU A 16 12.91 -13.13 13.94
N LEU A 17 14.24 -13.08 14.11
CA LEU A 17 14.96 -13.89 15.09
C LEU A 17 14.63 -13.49 16.54
N ILE A 18 14.42 -12.20 16.81
CA ILE A 18 14.01 -11.74 18.13
C ILE A 18 12.55 -12.14 18.38
N ALA A 19 11.66 -11.93 17.40
CA ALA A 19 10.24 -12.29 17.53
C ALA A 19 10.03 -13.80 17.75
N LYS A 20 10.81 -14.66 17.09
CA LYS A 20 10.79 -16.11 17.39
C LYS A 20 11.31 -16.42 18.79
N ASN A 21 12.31 -15.68 19.30
CA ASN A 21 12.92 -15.98 20.60
C ASN A 21 11.92 -15.62 21.71
N VAL A 22 11.13 -14.56 21.52
CA VAL A 22 10.02 -14.20 22.39
C VAL A 22 8.93 -15.28 22.41
N SER A 23 8.53 -15.77 21.24
CA SER A 23 7.48 -16.79 21.10
C SER A 23 7.95 -18.24 21.29
N LYS A 24 9.28 -18.45 21.39
CA LYS A 24 9.93 -19.77 21.38
C LYS A 24 9.58 -20.62 20.15
N ALA A 25 9.30 -19.97 19.02
CA ALA A 25 8.96 -20.66 17.78
C ALA A 25 10.21 -21.28 17.13
N PRO A 26 10.16 -22.56 16.71
CA PRO A 26 11.27 -23.19 16.01
C PRO A 26 11.35 -22.66 14.58
N VAL A 27 12.48 -22.05 14.22
CA VAL A 27 12.76 -21.62 12.84
C VAL A 27 14.15 -22.08 12.39
N ASN A 28 14.23 -22.37 11.10
CA ASN A 28 15.50 -22.53 10.40
C ASN A 28 15.82 -21.28 9.59
N LEU A 29 17.11 -20.99 9.43
CA LEU A 29 17.60 -19.90 8.61
C LEU A 29 18.28 -20.46 7.36
N LYS A 30 17.94 -19.92 6.19
CA LYS A 30 18.58 -20.23 4.91
C LYS A 30 19.12 -18.95 4.31
N ILE A 31 20.44 -18.87 4.18
CA ILE A 31 21.12 -17.75 3.53
C ILE A 31 21.10 -17.99 2.02
N VAL A 32 20.52 -17.06 1.27
CA VAL A 32 20.32 -17.14 -0.18
C VAL A 32 20.57 -15.80 -0.85
N HIS A 33 20.88 -15.83 -2.14
CA HIS A 33 20.94 -14.64 -2.97
C HIS A 33 19.53 -14.22 -3.41
N VAL A 34 19.25 -12.92 -3.57
CA VAL A 34 17.90 -12.40 -3.90
C VAL A 34 17.29 -12.96 -5.20
N ASN A 35 18.13 -13.44 -6.12
CA ASN A 35 17.71 -14.05 -7.38
C ASN A 35 17.55 -15.58 -7.32
N ASP A 36 17.75 -16.20 -6.16
CA ASP A 36 17.58 -17.64 -5.96
C ASP A 36 16.13 -18.05 -6.23
N ARG A 37 15.96 -19.14 -7.00
CA ARG A 37 14.63 -19.64 -7.40
C ARG A 37 13.89 -20.33 -6.26
N SER A 38 14.60 -20.73 -5.20
CA SER A 38 14.00 -21.33 -4.00
C SER A 38 13.27 -20.33 -3.11
N ILE A 39 13.41 -19.02 -3.36
CA ILE A 39 12.66 -18.00 -2.63
C ILE A 39 11.19 -18.00 -3.10
N PRO A 40 10.22 -18.12 -2.19
CA PRO A 40 8.80 -18.00 -2.53
C PRO A 40 8.45 -16.66 -3.19
N GLN A 41 7.39 -16.64 -4.00
CA GLN A 41 6.91 -15.41 -4.62
C GLN A 41 6.01 -14.62 -3.65
N PRO A 42 6.14 -13.28 -3.58
CA PRO A 42 7.09 -12.43 -4.31
C PRO A 42 8.53 -12.55 -3.75
N ARG A 43 9.53 -12.73 -4.62
CA ARG A 43 10.95 -12.88 -4.21
C ARG A 43 11.49 -11.65 -3.48
N ARG A 44 11.49 -11.69 -2.15
CA ARG A 44 11.92 -10.63 -1.23
C ARG A 44 12.63 -11.24 -0.03
N LEU A 45 13.60 -10.51 0.53
CA LEU A 45 14.37 -10.97 1.68
C LEU A 45 14.38 -9.92 2.81
N PRO A 46 14.23 -10.34 4.08
CA PRO A 46 13.93 -11.71 4.49
C PRO A 46 12.46 -12.05 4.22
N CYS A 47 12.17 -13.34 4.01
CA CYS A 47 10.81 -13.86 4.01
C CYS A 47 10.73 -15.14 4.83
N VAL A 48 9.53 -15.41 5.36
CA VAL A 48 9.20 -16.59 6.14
C VAL A 48 8.30 -17.48 5.31
N GLU A 49 8.64 -18.75 5.21
CA GLU A 49 7.79 -19.79 4.66
C GLU A 49 7.38 -20.73 5.80
N GLU A 50 6.08 -20.95 5.94
CA GLU A 50 5.51 -21.88 6.91
C GLU A 50 4.43 -22.73 6.24
N GLU A 51 4.52 -24.06 6.41
CA GLU A 51 3.64 -25.03 5.75
C GLU A 51 3.61 -24.84 4.20
N GLU A 52 2.86 -25.66 3.46
CA GLU A 52 2.97 -25.65 1.97
C GLU A 52 2.44 -24.36 1.31
N ASN A 53 1.79 -23.43 2.04
CA ASN A 53 1.08 -22.29 1.43
C ASN A 53 1.16 -20.94 2.16
N LEU A 54 1.79 -20.82 3.34
CA LEU A 54 1.92 -19.53 4.02
C LEU A 54 3.30 -18.92 3.80
N THR A 55 3.35 -17.82 3.05
CA THR A 55 4.57 -17.02 2.89
C THR A 55 4.36 -15.60 3.41
N LEU A 56 5.22 -15.17 4.33
CA LEU A 56 5.26 -13.82 4.86
C LEU A 56 6.52 -13.12 4.36
N PHE A 57 6.35 -12.19 3.41
CA PHE A 57 7.45 -11.45 2.78
C PHE A 57 7.67 -10.05 3.36
N LEU A 58 6.84 -9.62 4.32
CA LEU A 58 7.00 -8.36 5.04
C LEU A 58 7.51 -8.65 6.46
N PRO A 59 8.70 -8.14 6.85
CA PRO A 59 9.28 -8.46 8.15
C PRO A 59 8.39 -8.08 9.33
N ASN A 60 7.74 -6.91 9.30
CA ASN A 60 6.90 -6.45 10.40
C ASN A 60 5.63 -7.30 10.55
N SER A 61 5.04 -7.76 9.44
CA SER A 61 3.94 -8.74 9.47
C SER A 61 4.37 -10.08 10.04
N ALA A 62 5.56 -10.56 9.67
CA ALA A 62 6.13 -11.79 10.21
C ALA A 62 6.48 -11.69 11.71
N VAL A 63 6.90 -10.52 12.20
CA VAL A 63 7.05 -10.26 13.64
C VAL A 63 5.71 -10.40 14.37
N CYS A 64 4.64 -9.77 13.87
CA CYS A 64 3.30 -9.90 14.45
C CYS A 64 2.77 -11.33 14.37
N TYR A 65 3.16 -12.08 13.35
CA TYR A 65 2.80 -13.48 13.22
C TYR A 65 3.46 -14.35 14.30
N PHE A 66 4.77 -14.22 14.50
CA PHE A 66 5.47 -14.96 15.54
C PHE A 66 5.08 -14.50 16.95
N ASN A 67 4.89 -13.19 17.15
CA ASN A 67 4.53 -12.61 18.44
C ASN A 67 3.26 -11.74 18.31
N PRO A 68 2.05 -12.33 18.38
CA PRO A 68 0.80 -11.60 18.24
C PRO A 68 0.64 -10.47 19.28
N VAL A 69 0.23 -9.29 18.81
CA VAL A 69 0.06 -8.10 19.64
C VAL A 69 -1.26 -8.18 20.40
N LYS A 70 -1.20 -8.22 21.74
CA LYS A 70 -2.37 -8.36 22.63
C LYS A 70 -2.79 -7.07 23.33
N GLU A 71 -1.82 -6.22 23.65
CA GLU A 71 -2.01 -4.99 24.42
C GLU A 71 -1.44 -3.79 23.67
N ASN A 72 -2.02 -2.60 23.88
CA ASN A 72 -1.64 -1.34 23.23
C ASN A 72 -1.52 -1.48 21.70
N THR A 73 -2.42 -2.26 21.10
CA THR A 73 -2.33 -2.68 19.69
C THR A 73 -2.20 -1.51 18.73
N SER A 74 -2.94 -0.42 18.94
CA SER A 74 -2.83 0.78 18.09
C SER A 74 -1.41 1.37 18.12
N GLU A 75 -0.86 1.64 19.30
CA GLU A 75 0.46 2.25 19.44
C GLU A 75 1.58 1.35 18.90
N VAL A 76 1.48 0.03 19.10
CA VAL A 76 2.42 -0.94 18.52
C VAL A 76 2.37 -0.88 17.00
N LEU A 77 1.17 -0.94 16.43
CA LEU A 77 0.99 -0.94 14.96
C LEU A 77 1.44 0.39 14.35
N ASP A 78 1.19 1.52 15.02
CA ASP A 78 1.65 2.84 14.57
C ASP A 78 3.19 2.89 14.44
N TRP A 79 3.92 2.33 15.41
CA TRP A 79 5.38 2.24 15.34
C TRP A 79 5.88 1.29 14.25
N LEU A 80 5.21 0.15 14.07
CA LEU A 80 5.53 -0.82 13.01
C LEU A 80 5.32 -0.21 11.62
N GLU A 81 4.24 0.53 11.43
CA GLU A 81 3.96 1.24 10.18
C GLU A 81 4.95 2.39 9.97
N TRP A 82 5.17 3.20 11.01
CA TRP A 82 6.11 4.32 10.94
C TRP A 82 7.53 3.86 10.58
N GLU A 83 7.99 2.74 11.14
CA GLU A 83 9.31 2.18 10.83
C GLU A 83 9.39 1.69 9.38
N ALA A 84 8.37 0.97 8.90
CA ALA A 84 8.32 0.42 7.56
C ALA A 84 8.24 1.51 6.47
N LYS A 85 7.50 2.59 6.75
CA LYS A 85 7.28 3.70 5.81
C LYS A 85 8.43 4.72 5.81
N ASN A 86 9.02 4.98 6.97
CA ASN A 86 9.92 6.12 7.14
C ASN A 86 11.36 5.67 7.44
N LEU A 87 11.58 5.01 8.56
CA LEU A 87 12.93 4.77 9.09
C LEU A 87 13.73 3.76 8.27
N SER A 88 13.17 2.58 8.01
CA SER A 88 13.86 1.51 7.28
C SER A 88 14.21 1.90 5.84
N PRO A 89 13.28 2.49 5.04
CA PRO A 89 13.62 2.98 3.72
C PRO A 89 14.70 4.06 3.76
N CYS A 90 14.58 5.05 4.65
CA CYS A 90 15.53 6.14 4.75
C CYS A 90 16.97 5.63 5.02
N LEU A 91 17.13 4.69 5.95
CA LEU A 91 18.43 4.10 6.25
C LEU A 91 18.96 3.20 5.12
N ALA A 92 18.09 2.40 4.48
CA ALA A 92 18.48 1.58 3.35
C ALA A 92 19.00 2.42 2.18
N TYR A 93 18.33 3.54 1.86
CA TYR A 93 18.77 4.43 0.78
C TYR A 93 19.99 5.27 1.19
N LEU A 94 19.99 5.87 2.38
CA LEU A 94 21.09 6.74 2.82
C LEU A 94 22.40 5.98 3.03
N CYS A 95 22.34 4.81 3.66
CA CYS A 95 23.51 4.05 4.08
C CYS A 95 23.80 2.82 3.19
N GLY A 96 22.82 2.36 2.40
CA GLY A 96 22.95 1.16 1.56
C GLY A 96 22.99 1.41 0.05
N SER A 97 22.55 2.58 -0.43
CA SER A 97 22.59 2.93 -1.86
C SER A 97 23.86 3.68 -2.24
N SER A 98 24.31 3.50 -3.48
CA SER A 98 25.36 4.32 -4.08
C SER A 98 24.91 5.76 -4.35
N VAL A 99 23.60 6.00 -4.45
CA VAL A 99 23.03 7.33 -4.72
C VAL A 99 22.87 8.10 -3.42
N LYS A 100 23.77 9.05 -3.19
CA LYS A 100 23.73 9.91 -2.01
C LYS A 100 22.84 11.13 -2.29
N ASN A 101 21.67 11.19 -1.66
CA ASN A 101 20.86 12.41 -1.64
C ASN A 101 21.01 13.12 -0.28
N PRO A 102 21.54 14.36 -0.23
CA PRO A 102 21.68 15.13 1.00
C PRO A 102 20.36 15.34 1.76
N SER A 103 19.21 15.32 1.11
CA SER A 103 17.90 15.50 1.75
C SER A 103 17.57 14.38 2.75
N PHE A 104 18.03 13.15 2.49
CA PHE A 104 17.80 12.01 3.39
C PHE A 104 18.52 12.18 4.73
N LYS A 105 19.65 12.91 4.77
CA LYS A 105 20.34 13.20 6.03
C LYS A 105 19.49 14.04 6.97
N LYS A 106 18.89 15.13 6.48
CA LYS A 106 17.97 15.97 7.27
C LYS A 106 16.74 15.16 7.70
N THR A 107 16.21 14.36 6.79
CA THR A 107 15.04 13.51 7.04
C THR A 107 15.30 12.48 8.15
N LEU A 108 16.44 11.78 8.09
CA LEU A 108 16.85 10.84 9.12
C LEU A 108 17.00 11.53 10.48
N GLN A 109 17.60 12.72 10.52
CA GLN A 109 17.72 13.51 11.76
C GLN A 109 16.34 13.85 12.36
N THR A 110 15.35 14.20 11.53
CA THR A 110 13.97 14.43 11.99
C THR A 110 13.38 13.15 12.60
N TYR A 111 13.55 12.00 11.95
CA TYR A 111 13.03 10.72 12.46
C TYR A 111 13.70 10.29 13.77
N LEU A 112 15.02 10.42 13.85
CA LEU A 112 15.77 10.11 15.07
C LEU A 112 15.43 11.07 16.21
N THR A 113 15.22 12.36 15.93
CA THR A 113 14.74 13.33 16.93
C THR A 113 13.36 12.94 17.46
N LYS A 114 12.42 12.56 16.58
CA LYS A 114 11.09 12.08 16.99
C LYS A 114 11.19 10.85 17.91
N LEU A 115 12.05 9.90 17.55
CA LEU A 115 12.28 8.69 18.34
C LEU A 115 12.90 9.01 19.70
N GLU A 116 13.91 9.88 19.73
CA GLU A 116 14.57 10.36 20.95
C GLU A 116 13.58 10.99 21.91
N CYS A 117 12.71 11.89 21.42
CA CYS A 117 11.64 12.49 22.22
C CYS A 117 10.65 11.44 22.74
N SER A 118 10.35 10.42 21.94
CA SER A 118 9.38 9.37 22.29
C SER A 118 9.88 8.42 23.39
N LEU A 119 11.20 8.27 23.50
CA LEU A 119 11.89 7.47 24.52
C LEU A 119 12.22 8.25 25.80
N LYS A 120 11.97 9.56 25.82
CA LYS A 120 12.20 10.39 27.01
C LYS A 120 11.39 9.82 28.20
N ASP A 121 12.08 9.58 29.31
CA ASP A 121 11.52 9.03 30.55
C ASP A 121 10.86 7.65 30.43
N LYS A 122 11.15 6.89 29.35
CA LYS A 122 10.64 5.54 29.14
C LYS A 122 11.76 4.50 29.06
N VAL A 123 11.43 3.26 29.44
CA VAL A 123 12.34 2.10 29.30
C VAL A 123 12.16 1.44 27.93
N TYR A 124 10.94 1.45 27.41
CA TYR A 124 10.58 0.91 26.09
C TYR A 124 9.78 1.97 25.30
N LEU A 125 9.51 1.72 24.02
CA LEU A 125 8.74 2.66 23.20
C LEU A 125 7.32 2.88 23.73
N ILE A 126 6.74 1.82 24.32
CA ILE A 126 5.37 1.82 24.86
C ILE A 126 5.45 1.72 26.39
N GLY A 127 5.86 2.83 26.99
CA GLY A 127 5.95 2.98 28.45
C GLY A 127 6.97 2.02 29.07
N ASN A 128 6.49 1.15 29.95
CA ASN A 128 7.31 0.16 30.67
C ASN A 128 7.13 -1.27 30.14
N THR A 129 6.44 -1.44 29.00
CA THR A 129 6.13 -2.76 28.43
C THR A 129 6.96 -2.99 27.19
N PHE A 130 7.74 -4.07 27.19
CA PHE A 130 8.44 -4.56 26.01
C PHE A 130 7.45 -5.00 24.93
N SER A 131 7.67 -4.58 23.68
CA SER A 131 6.72 -4.81 22.59
C SER A 131 7.38 -5.09 21.24
N ASN A 132 6.58 -5.44 20.24
CA ASN A 132 7.05 -5.58 18.86
C ASN A 132 7.61 -4.27 18.28
N ALA A 133 7.18 -3.11 18.78
CA ALA A 133 7.75 -1.83 18.37
C ALA A 133 9.25 -1.79 18.70
N ASP A 134 9.63 -2.28 19.88
CA ASP A 134 11.03 -2.31 20.31
C ASP A 134 11.85 -3.24 19.42
N ILE A 135 11.33 -4.45 19.15
CA ILE A 135 11.96 -5.43 18.25
C ILE A 135 12.26 -4.83 16.88
N VAL A 136 11.25 -4.19 16.28
CA VAL A 136 11.31 -3.70 14.90
C VAL A 136 12.23 -2.50 14.77
N ILE A 137 12.08 -1.50 15.63
CA ILE A 137 12.91 -0.29 15.57
C ILE A 137 14.35 -0.59 15.95
N TRP A 138 14.57 -1.41 16.99
CA TRP A 138 15.92 -1.73 17.45
C TRP A 138 16.70 -2.46 16.38
N SER A 139 16.10 -3.47 15.74
CA SER A 139 16.75 -4.25 14.68
C SER A 139 17.17 -3.37 13.51
N THR A 140 16.40 -2.33 13.20
CA THR A 140 16.68 -1.38 12.13
C THR A 140 17.78 -0.37 12.49
N LEU A 141 17.89 0.02 13.77
CA LEU A 141 18.92 0.97 14.25
C LEU A 141 20.22 0.30 14.71
N TYR A 142 20.19 -0.97 15.09
CA TYR A 142 21.35 -1.68 15.60
C TYR A 142 22.59 -1.61 14.67
N PRO A 143 22.46 -1.75 13.33
CA PRO A 143 23.61 -1.59 12.45
C PRO A 143 24.19 -0.16 12.44
N LEU A 144 23.33 0.86 12.57
CA LEU A 144 23.75 2.25 12.71
C LEU A 144 24.56 2.46 14.00
N TYR A 145 24.14 1.81 15.09
CA TYR A 145 24.86 1.84 16.37
C TYR A 145 26.23 1.15 16.30
N LEU A 146 26.33 0.02 15.58
CA LEU A 146 27.59 -0.72 15.41
C LEU A 146 28.62 0.01 14.53
N ASN A 147 28.17 0.87 13.62
CA ASN A 147 29.06 1.60 12.71
C ASN A 147 29.54 2.90 13.36
N GLU A 148 30.80 2.94 13.83
CA GLU A 148 31.34 4.10 14.55
C GLU A 148 31.23 5.42 13.77
N ALA A 149 31.45 5.39 12.45
CA ALA A 149 31.38 6.59 11.61
C ALA A 149 29.93 7.11 11.52
N LEU A 150 28.97 6.23 11.23
CA LEU A 150 27.56 6.60 11.14
C LEU A 150 26.98 6.95 12.51
N ARG A 151 27.39 6.26 13.58
CA ARG A 151 26.98 6.56 14.96
C ARG A 151 27.36 7.98 15.34
N LYS A 152 28.62 8.39 15.07
CA LYS A 152 29.09 9.76 15.34
C LYS A 152 28.34 10.80 14.51
N GLU A 153 27.91 10.45 13.30
CA GLU A 153 27.21 11.39 12.42
C GLU A 153 25.71 11.54 12.72
N TYR A 154 25.02 10.45 13.07
CA TYR A 154 23.56 10.41 13.15
C TYR A 154 23.01 10.04 14.53
N LEU A 155 23.73 9.24 15.33
CA LEU A 155 23.20 8.56 16.51
C LEU A 155 23.92 8.98 17.80
N LEU A 156 24.17 10.28 17.98
CA LEU A 156 24.63 10.89 19.24
C LEU A 156 23.43 11.34 20.09
N LEU A 157 22.46 10.44 20.29
CA LEU A 157 21.19 10.70 20.97
C LEU A 157 21.10 9.82 22.23
N PRO A 158 21.15 10.41 23.44
CA PRO A 158 21.41 9.66 24.67
C PRO A 158 20.29 8.69 25.06
N ASN A 159 19.01 9.05 24.84
CA ASN A 159 17.91 8.15 25.20
C ASN A 159 17.86 6.95 24.25
N ILE A 160 18.07 7.14 22.94
CA ILE A 160 18.17 6.04 21.98
C ILE A 160 19.36 5.13 22.30
N ILE A 161 20.55 5.68 22.59
CA ILE A 161 21.73 4.87 22.94
C ILE A 161 21.44 4.02 24.18
N LYS A 162 20.94 4.64 25.25
CA LYS A 162 20.59 3.94 26.49
C LYS A 162 19.55 2.84 26.25
N TRP A 163 18.55 3.12 25.42
CA TRP A 163 17.51 2.16 25.05
C TRP A 163 18.05 1.00 24.21
N ILE A 164 18.96 1.24 23.25
CA ILE A 164 19.62 0.19 22.46
C ILE A 164 20.43 -0.74 23.37
N GLU A 165 21.23 -0.16 24.26
CA GLU A 165 22.06 -0.90 25.21
C GLU A 165 21.20 -1.71 26.17
N HIS A 166 20.10 -1.14 26.68
CA HIS A 166 19.12 -1.86 27.49
C HIS A 166 18.51 -3.05 26.74
N CYS A 167 18.05 -2.85 25.50
CA CYS A 167 17.49 -3.92 24.67
C CYS A 167 18.50 -5.04 24.42
N GLU A 168 19.79 -4.74 24.25
CA GLU A 168 20.84 -5.75 24.04
C GLU A 168 21.09 -6.61 25.30
N THR A 169 20.74 -6.13 26.49
CA THR A 169 20.79 -6.96 27.73
C THR A 169 19.70 -8.02 27.79
N ILE A 170 18.64 -7.87 27.00
CA ILE A 170 17.50 -8.79 26.97
C ILE A 170 17.91 -10.10 26.28
N PRO A 171 17.68 -11.29 26.89
CA PRO A 171 18.14 -12.57 26.34
C PRO A 171 17.76 -12.81 24.88
N GLN A 172 16.52 -12.45 24.51
CA GLN A 172 16.00 -12.65 23.15
C GLN A 172 16.79 -11.88 22.09
N PHE A 173 17.29 -10.68 22.41
CA PHE A 173 18.13 -9.87 21.52
C PHE A 173 19.54 -10.42 21.46
N LYS A 174 20.12 -10.71 22.62
CA LYS A 174 21.48 -11.25 22.74
C LYS A 174 21.64 -12.57 21.97
N GLU A 175 20.66 -13.47 22.10
CA GLU A 175 20.63 -14.74 21.37
C GLU A 175 20.49 -14.53 19.85
N ALA A 176 19.66 -13.58 19.41
CA ALA A 176 19.48 -13.28 17.99
C ALA A 176 20.77 -12.73 17.36
N VAL A 177 21.46 -11.80 18.03
CA VAL A 177 22.75 -11.24 17.57
C VAL A 177 23.85 -12.30 17.56
N ALA A 178 23.88 -13.17 18.58
CA ALA A 178 24.84 -14.27 18.63
C ALA A 178 24.62 -15.27 17.49
N PHE A 179 23.36 -15.55 17.14
CA PHE A 179 22.99 -16.46 16.07
C PHE A 179 23.21 -15.87 14.67
N PHE A 180 22.91 -14.59 14.47
CA PHE A 180 23.03 -13.90 13.18
C PHE A 180 23.80 -12.60 13.33
N LYS A 181 25.11 -12.66 13.04
CA LYS A 181 26.00 -11.52 13.15
C LYS A 181 25.70 -10.48 12.07
N ILE A 182 25.68 -9.22 12.47
CA ILE A 182 25.49 -8.06 11.59
C ILE A 182 26.76 -7.23 11.57
N ASP A 183 27.21 -6.86 10.37
CA ASP A 183 28.20 -5.81 10.16
C ASP A 183 27.52 -4.47 9.86
N GLY A 184 27.72 -3.47 10.73
CA GLY A 184 27.16 -2.12 10.57
C GLY A 184 27.59 -1.38 9.30
N LYS A 185 28.64 -1.83 8.60
CA LYS A 185 29.07 -1.24 7.31
C LYS A 185 28.24 -1.75 6.13
N THR A 186 27.87 -3.03 6.13
CA THR A 186 27.26 -3.70 4.97
C THR A 186 25.77 -4.00 5.17
N ALA A 187 25.26 -3.89 6.40
CA ALA A 187 23.88 -4.24 6.73
C ALA A 187 22.82 -3.47 5.92
N TYR A 188 22.99 -2.16 5.73
CA TYR A 188 22.00 -1.37 4.99
C TYR A 188 22.05 -1.63 3.48
N ALA A 189 23.22 -2.01 2.94
CA ALA A 189 23.32 -2.48 1.56
C ALA A 189 22.63 -3.84 1.39
N ALA A 190 22.80 -4.75 2.36
CA ALA A 190 22.08 -6.03 2.38
C ALA A 190 20.56 -5.83 2.50
N LEU A 191 20.11 -4.89 3.33
CA LEU A 191 18.70 -4.51 3.45
C LEU A 191 18.17 -3.98 2.11
N ALA A 192 18.86 -3.02 1.49
CA ALA A 192 18.45 -2.43 0.21
C ALA A 192 18.39 -3.47 -0.92
N ALA A 193 19.31 -4.43 -0.95
CA ALA A 193 19.32 -5.51 -1.93
C ALA A 193 18.16 -6.49 -1.76
N GLY A 194 17.76 -6.80 -0.51
CA GLY A 194 16.67 -7.73 -0.20
C GLY A 194 15.27 -7.10 -0.22
N ALA A 195 15.18 -5.80 0.06
CA ALA A 195 13.95 -5.10 0.34
C ALA A 195 13.45 -4.23 -0.83
N LYS A 196 13.10 -4.89 -1.95
CA LYS A 196 12.42 -4.26 -3.11
C LYS A 196 11.01 -3.70 -2.80
N TYR A 197 10.58 -3.75 -1.54
CA TYR A 197 9.29 -3.24 -1.04
C TYR A 197 9.42 -1.90 -0.32
N LEU A 198 10.64 -1.40 -0.07
CA LEU A 198 10.81 -0.14 0.62
C LEU A 198 10.30 0.99 -0.28
N PRO A 199 9.32 1.79 0.18
CA PRO A 199 8.89 2.96 -0.56
C PRO A 199 10.10 3.90 -0.72
N ILE A 200 10.27 4.51 -1.89
CA ILE A 200 11.19 5.63 -2.03
C ILE A 200 10.62 6.74 -1.15
N PRO A 201 11.35 7.26 -0.14
CA PRO A 201 10.82 8.35 0.66
C PRO A 201 10.58 9.53 -0.28
N ASP A 202 9.33 9.96 -0.38
CA ASP A 202 8.89 10.94 -1.37
C ASP A 202 9.43 12.32 -0.99
N LEU A 203 10.54 12.71 -1.62
CA LEU A 203 11.29 13.93 -1.31
C LEU A 203 10.58 15.21 -1.79
N THR A 204 9.43 15.09 -2.44
CA THR A 204 8.60 16.21 -2.92
C THR A 204 7.46 16.56 -1.95
N SER A 205 7.19 15.73 -0.94
CA SER A 205 6.27 16.10 0.13
C SER A 205 7.06 16.74 1.28
N SER A 206 7.47 17.99 1.08
CA SER A 206 7.36 18.92 2.21
C SER A 206 5.95 18.74 2.81
N GLU A 207 5.82 18.82 4.13
CA GLU A 207 4.57 19.28 4.74
C GLU A 207 4.30 20.71 4.24
N GLY A 208 3.99 20.83 2.95
CA GLY A 208 3.37 21.97 2.37
C GLY A 208 1.93 21.84 2.81
N THR A 209 1.48 22.79 3.61
CA THR A 209 0.15 23.35 3.42
C THR A 209 -0.01 23.60 1.92
N SER A 210 -0.52 22.60 1.20
CA SER A 210 -1.03 22.77 -0.14
C SER A 210 -2.27 23.63 0.01
N GLU A 211 -2.09 24.95 0.02
CA GLU A 211 -3.10 25.84 -0.51
C GLU A 211 -3.25 25.45 -1.98
N GLU A 212 -4.12 24.47 -2.22
CA GLU A 212 -4.71 24.27 -3.54
C GLU A 212 -5.34 25.62 -3.91
N SER A 213 -4.76 26.29 -4.90
CA SER A 213 -5.44 27.35 -5.63
C SER A 213 -6.53 26.69 -6.48
N GLY A 214 -7.57 26.23 -5.78
CA GLY A 214 -8.74 25.59 -6.35
C GLY A 214 -9.50 26.59 -7.20
N SER A 215 -9.74 26.20 -8.45
CA SER A 215 -10.98 26.54 -9.16
C SER A 215 -12.16 26.41 -8.17
N PRO A 216 -13.22 27.24 -8.24
CA PRO A 216 -14.24 27.29 -7.20
C PRO A 216 -14.84 25.89 -6.97
N GLN A 217 -14.34 25.20 -5.95
CA GLN A 217 -14.86 23.92 -5.50
C GLN A 217 -16.11 24.25 -4.72
N HIS A 218 -17.25 23.77 -5.21
CA HIS A 218 -18.42 23.63 -4.36
C HIS A 218 -18.04 22.73 -3.20
N THR A 219 -17.79 23.32 -2.02
CA THR A 219 -17.59 22.62 -0.75
C THR A 219 -18.92 22.05 -0.28
N VAL A 220 -19.39 21.01 -0.95
CA VAL A 220 -20.43 20.14 -0.40
C VAL A 220 -19.72 19.23 0.60
N GLU A 221 -20.15 19.24 1.86
CA GLU A 221 -19.74 18.21 2.82
C GLU A 221 -20.06 16.84 2.22
N VAL A 222 -19.01 16.13 1.78
CA VAL A 222 -19.12 14.93 0.94
C VAL A 222 -19.73 13.75 1.71
N VAL A 223 -19.71 13.81 3.05
CA VAL A 223 -20.20 12.74 3.94
C VAL A 223 -20.97 13.35 5.10
N SER A 224 -22.23 12.93 5.25
CA SER A 224 -23.09 13.36 6.36
C SER A 224 -22.70 12.72 7.69
N GLU A 225 -23.01 13.37 8.80
CA GLU A 225 -22.82 12.78 10.14
C GLU A 225 -23.57 11.45 10.32
N GLU A 226 -24.72 11.32 9.66
CA GLU A 226 -25.53 10.10 9.66
C GLU A 226 -24.80 8.95 8.96
N GLU A 227 -24.16 9.21 7.81
CA GLU A 227 -23.34 8.22 7.10
C GLU A 227 -22.13 7.78 7.95
N LEU A 228 -21.47 8.71 8.65
CA LEU A 228 -20.37 8.38 9.57
C LEU A 228 -20.82 7.51 10.74
N LYS A 229 -21.95 7.84 11.37
CA LYS A 229 -22.53 7.04 12.46
C LYS A 229 -22.93 5.65 11.96
N SER A 230 -23.55 5.56 10.79
CA SER A 230 -23.94 4.31 10.15
C SER A 230 -22.72 3.42 9.84
N ALA A 231 -21.66 3.99 9.27
CA ALA A 231 -20.43 3.27 8.96
C ALA A 231 -19.76 2.68 10.22
N LYS A 232 -19.64 3.48 11.29
CA LYS A 232 -19.12 3.01 12.59
C LYS A 232 -19.97 1.87 13.16
N ALA A 233 -21.29 1.99 13.09
CA ALA A 233 -22.20 0.96 13.57
C ALA A 233 -22.13 -0.32 12.71
N ALA A 234 -21.90 -0.20 11.40
CA ALA A 234 -21.75 -1.34 10.50
C ALA A 234 -20.43 -2.09 10.72
N TRP A 235 -19.33 -1.38 11.00
CA TRP A 235 -18.01 -1.96 11.27
C TRP A 235 -18.01 -2.96 12.43
N SER A 236 -18.81 -2.68 13.46
CA SER A 236 -18.91 -3.51 14.67
C SER A 236 -19.94 -4.64 14.57
N LYS A 237 -20.66 -4.79 13.45
CA LYS A 237 -21.71 -5.80 13.28
C LYS A 237 -21.18 -7.07 12.60
N ASP A 238 -21.80 -8.19 12.96
CA ASP A 238 -21.64 -9.47 12.28
C ASP A 238 -22.02 -9.34 10.79
N VAL A 239 -21.12 -9.76 9.89
CA VAL A 239 -21.30 -9.75 8.43
C VAL A 239 -22.54 -10.50 7.96
N THR A 240 -23.06 -11.43 8.76
CA THR A 240 -24.33 -12.14 8.46
C THR A 240 -25.57 -11.26 8.57
N LYS A 241 -25.46 -10.06 9.18
CA LYS A 241 -26.57 -9.11 9.38
C LYS A 241 -26.60 -7.97 8.36
N LEU A 242 -25.84 -8.07 7.27
CA LEU A 242 -25.82 -7.05 6.21
C LEU A 242 -27.20 -6.94 5.52
N PRO A 243 -27.63 -5.73 5.14
CA PRO A 243 -28.87 -5.54 4.40
C PRO A 243 -28.81 -6.25 3.06
N LYS A 244 -29.93 -6.84 2.63
CA LYS A 244 -30.04 -7.43 1.30
C LYS A 244 -29.90 -6.34 0.24
N LEU A 245 -29.18 -6.64 -0.83
CA LEU A 245 -29.00 -5.73 -1.95
C LEU A 245 -30.30 -5.61 -2.75
N LYS A 246 -30.65 -4.38 -3.15
CA LYS A 246 -31.73 -4.11 -4.10
C LYS A 246 -31.40 -4.83 -5.42
N GLN A 247 -32.37 -5.58 -5.96
CA GLN A 247 -32.22 -6.23 -7.25
C GLN A 247 -32.28 -5.21 -8.40
N ARG A 248 -31.42 -5.39 -9.41
CA ARG A 248 -31.40 -4.56 -10.62
C ARG A 248 -32.42 -5.09 -11.61
N ASN A 249 -33.62 -4.53 -11.61
CA ASN A 249 -34.68 -4.92 -12.56
C ASN A 249 -35.05 -3.73 -13.44
N GLY A 250 -34.74 -3.82 -14.73
CA GLY A 250 -35.22 -2.89 -15.75
C GLY A 250 -34.60 -1.49 -15.72
N LYS A 251 -35.39 -0.49 -16.14
CA LYS A 251 -34.97 0.90 -16.30
C LYS A 251 -34.86 1.60 -14.94
N VAL A 252 -33.69 2.16 -14.64
CA VAL A 252 -33.46 2.96 -13.43
C VAL A 252 -34.01 4.37 -13.65
N LEU A 253 -35.01 4.76 -12.87
CA LEU A 253 -35.59 6.10 -12.86
C LEU A 253 -35.35 6.77 -11.51
N PRO A 254 -35.27 8.12 -11.44
CA PRO A 254 -35.17 8.80 -10.16
C PRO A 254 -36.34 8.47 -9.23
N VAL A 255 -36.04 8.14 -7.97
CA VAL A 255 -37.03 7.84 -6.94
C VAL A 255 -37.09 9.00 -5.94
N SER A 256 -38.29 9.53 -5.70
CA SER A 256 -38.50 10.62 -4.75
C SER A 256 -38.08 10.21 -3.33
N LYS A 257 -37.39 11.10 -2.62
CA LYS A 257 -36.86 10.91 -1.25
C LYS A 257 -35.80 9.80 -1.09
N GLU A 258 -35.28 9.25 -2.19
CA GLU A 258 -34.09 8.39 -2.17
C GLU A 258 -32.85 9.13 -2.68
N LYS A 259 -31.66 8.63 -2.31
CA LYS A 259 -30.39 9.10 -2.87
C LYS A 259 -30.25 8.56 -4.29
N ASN A 260 -30.46 9.44 -5.27
CA ASN A 260 -30.33 9.14 -6.70
C ASN A 260 -28.92 9.53 -7.17
N ILE A 261 -28.15 8.54 -7.64
CA ILE A 261 -26.77 8.72 -8.07
C ILE A 261 -26.70 8.46 -9.57
N PHE A 262 -26.39 9.50 -10.34
CA PHE A 262 -26.10 9.38 -11.76
C PHE A 262 -24.59 9.39 -11.98
N ILE A 263 -24.08 8.36 -12.65
CA ILE A 263 -22.66 8.17 -12.92
C ILE A 263 -22.48 8.09 -14.43
N THR A 264 -21.49 8.83 -14.92
CA THR A 264 -21.00 8.72 -16.29
C THR A 264 -19.49 8.71 -16.31
N SER A 265 -18.93 8.16 -17.38
CA SER A 265 -17.50 8.13 -17.68
C SER A 265 -17.22 9.03 -18.88
N ALA A 266 -15.97 9.46 -19.03
CA ALA A 266 -15.51 10.03 -20.30
C ALA A 266 -15.83 9.06 -21.43
N LEU A 267 -16.33 9.56 -22.56
CA LEU A 267 -16.72 8.70 -23.67
C LEU A 267 -15.45 8.21 -24.40
N PRO A 268 -15.22 6.90 -24.55
CA PRO A 268 -14.09 6.39 -25.33
C PRO A 268 -14.27 6.69 -26.82
N TYR A 269 -13.21 7.20 -27.45
CA TYR A 269 -13.12 7.32 -28.91
C TYR A 269 -13.09 5.93 -29.58
N VAL A 270 -13.79 5.78 -30.70
CA VAL A 270 -13.91 4.51 -31.46
C VAL A 270 -12.94 4.39 -32.64
N ASN A 271 -11.65 4.61 -32.37
CA ASN A 271 -10.61 4.57 -33.40
C ASN A 271 -9.59 3.44 -33.20
N ASN A 272 -9.62 2.72 -32.07
CA ASN A 272 -8.69 1.64 -31.79
C ASN A 272 -9.26 0.60 -30.82
N VAL A 273 -8.49 -0.48 -30.58
CA VAL A 273 -8.80 -1.45 -29.52
C VAL A 273 -8.32 -0.87 -28.19
N PRO A 274 -9.18 -0.81 -27.15
CA PRO A 274 -8.81 -0.21 -25.87
C PRO A 274 -7.77 -1.08 -25.15
N HIS A 275 -6.69 -0.46 -24.69
CA HIS A 275 -5.71 -1.11 -23.82
C HIS A 275 -6.08 -0.90 -22.34
N LEU A 276 -5.41 -1.63 -21.45
CA LEU A 276 -5.71 -1.61 -20.01
C LEU A 276 -5.68 -0.18 -19.41
N GLY A 277 -4.72 0.64 -19.81
CA GLY A 277 -4.67 2.06 -19.42
C GLY A 277 -5.93 2.86 -19.78
N ASN A 278 -6.56 2.62 -20.94
CA ASN A 278 -7.81 3.29 -21.29
C ASN A 278 -8.93 2.86 -20.35
N ILE A 279 -9.01 1.57 -20.04
CA ILE A 279 -10.05 1.03 -19.15
C ILE A 279 -9.91 1.62 -17.74
N ILE A 280 -8.69 1.62 -17.20
CA ILE A 280 -8.41 2.16 -15.86
C ILE A 280 -8.77 3.64 -15.77
N GLY A 281 -8.34 4.45 -16.76
CA GLY A 281 -8.54 5.90 -16.73
C GLY A 281 -9.97 6.36 -17.07
N CYS A 282 -10.73 5.54 -17.80
CA CYS A 282 -12.01 5.95 -18.37
C CYS A 282 -13.22 5.33 -17.63
N VAL A 283 -13.28 4.00 -17.54
CA VAL A 283 -14.50 3.29 -17.11
C VAL A 283 -14.36 2.58 -15.76
N LEU A 284 -13.15 2.14 -15.39
CA LEU A 284 -12.97 1.33 -14.18
C LEU A 284 -13.29 2.10 -12.89
N SER A 285 -12.80 3.33 -12.75
CA SER A 285 -13.04 4.14 -11.56
C SER A 285 -14.54 4.41 -11.34
N ALA A 286 -15.26 4.69 -12.42
CA ALA A 286 -16.70 4.90 -12.38
C ALA A 286 -17.47 3.60 -12.08
N ASP A 287 -17.03 2.45 -12.60
CA ASP A 287 -17.61 1.15 -12.26
C ASP A 287 -17.41 0.78 -10.78
N VAL A 288 -16.21 0.99 -10.25
CA VAL A 288 -15.91 0.77 -8.82
C VAL A 288 -16.83 1.63 -7.95
N PHE A 289 -16.99 2.91 -8.30
CA PHE A 289 -17.89 3.80 -7.60
C PHE A 289 -19.37 3.38 -7.73
N ALA A 290 -19.81 2.99 -8.94
CA ALA A 290 -21.17 2.51 -9.16
C ALA A 290 -21.47 1.25 -8.33
N ARG A 291 -20.52 0.33 -8.24
CA ARG A 291 -20.62 -0.87 -7.38
C ARG A 291 -20.72 -0.49 -5.91
N PHE A 292 -19.91 0.45 -5.44
CA PHE A 292 -20.01 0.98 -4.09
C PHE A 292 -21.41 1.56 -3.82
N CYS A 293 -21.92 2.45 -4.68
CA CYS A 293 -23.26 3.03 -4.50
C CYS A 293 -24.37 1.98 -4.49
N ARG A 294 -24.27 0.95 -5.34
CA ARG A 294 -25.20 -0.20 -5.35
C ARG A 294 -25.11 -1.03 -4.08
N LEU A 295 -23.92 -1.26 -3.55
CA LEU A 295 -23.72 -1.92 -2.25
C LEU A 295 -24.31 -1.12 -1.08
N CYS A 296 -24.31 0.21 -1.20
CA CYS A 296 -25.00 1.11 -0.28
C CYS A 296 -26.52 1.20 -0.51
N ASN A 297 -27.10 0.41 -1.43
CA ASN A 297 -28.52 0.45 -1.81
C ASN A 297 -29.01 1.82 -2.32
N TYR A 298 -28.12 2.67 -2.85
CA TYR A 298 -28.49 3.92 -3.49
C TYR A 298 -29.09 3.66 -4.88
N ASN A 299 -30.08 4.46 -5.27
CA ASN A 299 -30.67 4.37 -6.59
C ASN A 299 -29.66 4.88 -7.63
N THR A 300 -28.93 3.95 -8.24
CA THR A 300 -27.72 4.26 -9.01
C THR A 300 -27.93 3.94 -10.48
N LEU A 301 -27.66 4.92 -11.35
CA LEU A 301 -27.68 4.78 -12.79
C LEU A 301 -26.27 5.05 -13.34
N TYR A 302 -25.62 4.03 -13.90
CA TYR A 302 -24.32 4.14 -14.54
C TYR A 302 -24.44 3.99 -16.06
N LEU A 303 -24.21 5.09 -16.78
CA LEU A 303 -24.27 5.15 -18.25
C LEU A 303 -22.89 5.46 -18.82
N CYS A 304 -22.60 4.94 -20.00
CA CYS A 304 -21.50 5.44 -20.83
C CYS A 304 -21.82 5.13 -22.29
N GLY A 305 -20.97 5.55 -23.21
CA GLY A 305 -21.09 5.21 -24.60
C GLY A 305 -19.84 5.58 -25.38
N THR A 306 -19.79 5.18 -26.64
CA THR A 306 -18.71 5.56 -27.54
C THR A 306 -18.87 6.98 -28.06
N ASP A 307 -17.76 7.72 -28.14
CA ASP A 307 -17.70 8.99 -28.86
C ASP A 307 -17.34 8.74 -30.32
N GLU A 308 -18.34 8.92 -31.19
CA GLU A 308 -18.26 8.64 -32.61
C GLU A 308 -18.01 9.88 -33.48
N TYR A 309 -18.00 11.07 -32.88
CA TYR A 309 -17.79 12.34 -33.58
C TYR A 309 -16.38 12.87 -33.32
N GLY A 310 -15.41 12.39 -34.10
CA GLY A 310 -14.03 12.86 -33.96
C GLY A 310 -13.17 12.64 -35.20
N THR A 311 -12.20 13.53 -35.40
CA THR A 311 -11.23 13.47 -36.51
C THR A 311 -10.44 12.16 -36.52
N ALA A 312 -10.24 11.54 -35.35
CA ALA A 312 -9.59 10.24 -35.25
C ALA A 312 -10.36 9.13 -35.98
N THR A 313 -11.70 9.17 -35.96
CA THR A 313 -12.57 8.23 -36.69
C THR A 313 -12.42 8.41 -38.20
N GLU A 314 -12.38 9.65 -38.69
CA GLU A 314 -12.20 9.97 -40.11
C GLU A 314 -10.84 9.50 -40.64
N THR A 315 -9.76 9.79 -39.92
CA THR A 315 -8.42 9.31 -40.26
C THR A 315 -8.39 7.78 -40.32
N LYS A 316 -9.03 7.11 -39.35
CA LYS A 316 -9.07 5.65 -39.30
C LYS A 316 -9.90 5.04 -40.44
N ALA A 317 -11.00 5.67 -40.79
CA ALA A 317 -11.82 5.31 -41.95
C ALA A 317 -11.02 5.36 -43.25
N LEU A 318 -10.21 6.42 -43.45
CA LEU A 318 -9.32 6.54 -44.60
C LEU A 318 -8.22 5.47 -44.61
N GLU A 319 -7.59 5.19 -43.46
CA GLU A 319 -6.56 4.15 -43.32
C GLU A 319 -7.08 2.75 -43.66
N GLU A 320 -8.27 2.39 -43.15
CA GLU A 320 -8.85 1.06 -43.35
C GLU A 320 -9.70 0.96 -44.63
N LYS A 321 -9.85 2.06 -45.38
CA LYS A 321 -10.69 2.16 -46.59
C LYS A 321 -12.16 1.79 -46.31
N LEU A 322 -12.67 2.25 -45.17
CA LEU A 322 -14.05 2.06 -44.72
C LEU A 322 -14.73 3.42 -44.57
N THR A 323 -16.06 3.42 -44.44
CA THR A 323 -16.80 4.62 -44.03
C THR A 323 -16.64 4.86 -42.52
N CYS A 324 -16.81 6.11 -42.07
CA CYS A 324 -16.80 6.43 -40.63
C CYS A 324 -17.84 5.60 -39.86
N ARG A 325 -19.01 5.35 -40.47
CA ARG A 325 -20.05 4.53 -39.84
C ARG A 325 -19.60 3.09 -39.61
N GLU A 326 -18.96 2.47 -40.61
CA GLU A 326 -18.45 1.10 -40.50
C GLU A 326 -17.33 0.99 -39.45
N ILE A 327 -16.47 2.00 -39.34
CA ILE A 327 -15.45 2.09 -38.27
C ILE A 327 -16.12 2.16 -36.90
N CYS A 328 -17.09 3.05 -36.71
CA CYS A 328 -17.80 3.17 -35.46
C CYS A 328 -18.53 1.86 -35.09
N ASP A 329 -19.22 1.23 -36.05
CA ASP A 329 -19.92 -0.04 -35.83
C ASP A 329 -18.95 -1.16 -35.41
N LYS A 330 -17.78 -1.24 -36.06
CA LYS A 330 -16.72 -2.20 -35.75
C LYS A 330 -16.16 -1.99 -34.34
N TYR A 331 -15.72 -0.78 -34.02
CA TYR A 331 -15.06 -0.50 -32.75
C TYR A 331 -16.04 -0.43 -31.57
N PHE A 332 -17.29 0.01 -31.77
CA PHE A 332 -18.33 -0.10 -30.75
C PHE A 332 -18.51 -1.55 -30.29
N LYS A 333 -18.60 -2.49 -31.23
CA LYS A 333 -18.72 -3.92 -30.92
C LYS A 333 -17.53 -4.42 -30.10
N ILE A 334 -16.30 -4.08 -30.52
CA ILE A 334 -15.07 -4.46 -29.81
C ILE A 334 -15.05 -3.89 -28.38
N HIS A 335 -15.37 -2.61 -28.21
CA HIS A 335 -15.42 -1.98 -26.89
C HIS A 335 -16.46 -2.64 -26.00
N ASN A 336 -17.68 -2.87 -26.51
CA ASN A 336 -18.74 -3.51 -25.75
C ASN A 336 -18.36 -4.93 -25.30
N GLU A 337 -17.76 -5.74 -26.18
CA GLU A 337 -17.27 -7.09 -25.84
C GLU A 337 -16.17 -7.05 -24.78
N ILE A 338 -15.22 -6.12 -24.89
CA ILE A 338 -14.14 -5.96 -23.92
C ILE A 338 -14.69 -5.53 -22.55
N TYR A 339 -15.59 -4.54 -22.51
CA TYR A 339 -16.17 -4.09 -21.25
C TYR A 339 -17.02 -5.16 -20.58
N GLN A 340 -17.75 -5.98 -21.35
CA GLN A 340 -18.44 -7.16 -20.84
C GLN A 340 -17.46 -8.21 -20.29
N TRP A 341 -16.35 -8.47 -21.00
CA TRP A 341 -15.32 -9.41 -20.56
C TRP A 341 -14.63 -8.97 -19.26
N PHE A 342 -14.34 -7.67 -19.12
CA PHE A 342 -13.85 -7.06 -17.88
C PHE A 342 -14.91 -6.94 -16.78
N ASN A 343 -16.15 -7.36 -17.05
CA ASN A 343 -17.28 -7.28 -16.14
C ASN A 343 -17.57 -5.83 -15.68
N ILE A 344 -17.40 -4.86 -16.57
CA ILE A 344 -17.84 -3.48 -16.30
C ILE A 344 -19.36 -3.46 -16.29
N SER A 345 -19.94 -3.02 -15.18
CA SER A 345 -21.35 -3.16 -14.87
C SER A 345 -22.12 -1.88 -15.20
N PHE A 346 -22.16 -1.51 -16.48
CA PHE A 346 -23.05 -0.46 -16.97
C PHE A 346 -24.53 -0.83 -16.75
N ASP A 347 -25.38 0.17 -16.54
CA ASP A 347 -26.83 0.03 -16.72
C ASP A 347 -27.22 0.24 -18.19
N HIS A 348 -26.45 1.07 -18.92
CA HIS A 348 -26.55 1.20 -20.38
C HIS A 348 -25.19 1.61 -20.97
N PHE A 349 -24.81 0.96 -22.08
CA PHE A 349 -23.66 1.35 -22.89
C PHE A 349 -24.13 1.68 -24.32
N GLY A 350 -24.07 2.97 -24.66
CA GLY A 350 -24.66 3.52 -25.88
C GLY A 350 -23.63 4.06 -26.88
N ARG A 351 -24.12 4.84 -27.84
CA ARG A 351 -23.34 5.46 -28.92
C ARG A 351 -23.80 6.91 -29.08
N THR A 352 -22.88 7.85 -29.28
CA THR A 352 -23.28 9.25 -29.53
C THR A 352 -24.01 9.42 -30.86
N SER A 353 -23.81 8.54 -31.84
CA SER A 353 -24.52 8.56 -33.13
C SER A 353 -25.93 7.94 -33.10
N ASN A 354 -26.46 7.60 -31.93
CA ASN A 354 -27.81 7.06 -31.79
C ASN A 354 -28.85 8.16 -32.11
N PRO A 355 -29.88 7.90 -32.94
CA PRO A 355 -30.91 8.90 -33.26
C PRO A 355 -31.62 9.55 -32.07
N GLU A 356 -31.65 8.89 -30.91
CA GLU A 356 -32.19 9.46 -29.66
C GLU A 356 -31.31 10.59 -29.08
N GLN A 357 -30.07 10.72 -29.57
CA GLN A 357 -29.11 11.76 -29.20
C GLN A 357 -29.14 12.84 -30.31
N SER A 358 -30.12 13.72 -30.26
CA SER A 358 -30.22 14.90 -31.14
C SER A 358 -29.70 16.16 -30.43
N GLU A 359 -29.16 17.10 -31.19
CA GLU A 359 -28.82 18.45 -30.69
C GLU A 359 -30.05 19.25 -30.23
#